data_AF-A0A9D5IR77-F1
#
_entry.id   AF-A0A9D5IR77-F1
#
_cell.length_a   1.000
_cell.length_b   1.000
_cell.length_c   1.000
_cell.angle_alpha   90.00
_cell.angle_beta   90.00
_cell.angle_gamma   90.00
#
_symmetry.space_group_name_H-M   'P 1'
#
loop_
_entity.id
_entity.type
_entity.pdbx_description
1 polymer ?
#
loop_
_entity_poly.entity_id
_entity_poly.type
_entity_poly.pdbx_seq_one_letter_code
_entity_poly.pdbx_strand_id
1 'polypeptide(L)'
;AMLTIVADTCGRHDTLGGACAAESNTVRYALQKKFMHSCRDNYLIALQHADVGLGKRDLVPNINFFMNVPVTADGALSFEDGVSGPGKYVEMRADMDVWVLISNCPQLNNPCNAYNPTPIQLIVWDPA
;
A
#
# COMPACT_ATOMS: atom_id res chain seq x y z
N ALA A 1 -19.78 3.94 6.59
CA ALA A 1 -18.42 3.76 6.05
C ALA A 1 -17.46 3.65 7.23
N MET A 2 -16.26 3.07 7.06
CA MET A 2 -15.22 3.11 8.10
C MET A 2 -14.39 4.39 8.00
N LEU A 3 -14.01 4.74 6.78
CA LEU A 3 -13.21 5.91 6.43
C LEU A 3 -13.84 6.63 5.23
N THR A 4 -13.73 7.95 5.20
CA THR A 4 -14.12 8.81 4.08
C THR A 4 -12.91 9.62 3.64
N ILE A 5 -12.49 9.54 2.36
CA ILE A 5 -11.46 10.44 1.81
C ILE A 5 -12.06 11.84 1.70
N VAL A 6 -11.45 12.81 2.38
CA VAL A 6 -11.91 14.22 2.43
C VAL A 6 -11.00 15.16 1.63
N ALA A 7 -9.76 14.75 1.36
CA ALA A 7 -8.88 15.42 0.42
C ALA A 7 -7.93 14.41 -0.25
N ASP A 8 -7.68 14.59 -1.54
CA ASP A 8 -6.71 13.83 -2.31
C ASP A 8 -6.00 14.77 -3.29
N THR A 9 -4.69 14.91 -3.12
CA THR A 9 -3.86 15.77 -3.98
C THR A 9 -3.11 15.00 -5.07
N CYS A 10 -3.21 13.66 -5.08
CA CYS A 10 -2.57 12.76 -6.03
C CYS A 10 -3.55 12.33 -7.14
N GLY A 11 -4.79 12.00 -6.79
CA GLY A 11 -5.87 11.65 -7.72
C GLY A 11 -5.82 10.23 -8.29
N ARG A 12 -4.80 9.42 -7.93
CA ARG A 12 -4.64 8.03 -8.38
C ARG A 12 -4.10 7.13 -7.29
N HIS A 13 -4.84 6.05 -7.06
CA HIS A 13 -4.57 5.01 -6.08
C HIS A 13 -5.02 3.67 -6.67
N ASP A 14 -4.41 2.58 -6.21
CA ASP A 14 -4.70 1.25 -6.72
C ASP A 14 -5.35 0.35 -5.64
N THR A 15 -6.28 -0.49 -6.07
CA THR A 15 -6.92 -1.53 -5.24
C THR A 15 -6.83 -2.93 -5.88
N LEU A 16 -6.16 -3.05 -7.04
CA LEU A 16 -6.09 -4.27 -7.85
C LEU A 16 -4.75 -5.00 -7.68
N GLY A 17 -3.65 -4.25 -7.54
CA GLY A 17 -2.30 -4.79 -7.50
C GLY A 17 -1.96 -5.58 -6.24
N GLY A 18 -2.71 -5.35 -5.15
CA GLY A 18 -2.50 -5.95 -3.84
C GLY A 18 -1.14 -5.61 -3.22
N ALA A 19 -0.85 -6.21 -2.07
CA ALA A 19 0.41 -6.05 -1.38
C ALA A 19 1.52 -6.87 -2.06
N CYS A 20 2.73 -6.32 -2.19
CA CYS A 20 3.88 -7.13 -2.60
C CYS A 20 4.17 -8.21 -1.53
N ALA A 21 4.58 -9.39 -2.00
CA ALA A 21 4.82 -10.56 -1.17
C ALA A 21 5.98 -11.39 -1.74
N ALA A 22 6.61 -12.21 -0.90
CA ALA A 22 7.67 -13.13 -1.33
C ALA A 22 7.22 -14.01 -2.51
N GLU A 23 5.98 -14.52 -2.46
CA GLU A 23 5.41 -15.38 -3.50
C GLU A 23 5.20 -14.61 -4.81
N SER A 24 4.63 -13.41 -4.77
CA SER A 24 4.38 -12.61 -5.97
C SER A 24 5.67 -12.08 -6.59
N ASN A 25 6.66 -11.69 -5.77
CA ASN A 25 7.98 -11.28 -6.26
C ASN A 25 8.71 -12.44 -6.95
N THR A 26 8.58 -13.65 -6.41
CA THR A 26 9.18 -14.86 -6.98
C THR A 26 8.60 -15.19 -8.36
N VAL A 27 7.28 -15.13 -8.49
CA VAL A 27 6.57 -15.45 -9.74
C VAL A 27 6.77 -14.37 -10.80
N ARG A 28 6.71 -13.09 -10.41
CA ARG A 28 6.73 -11.97 -11.37
C ARG A 28 8.13 -11.57 -11.83
N TYR A 29 9.14 -11.72 -10.97
CA TYR A 29 10.47 -11.15 -11.21
C TYR A 29 11.56 -12.20 -11.29
N ALA A 30 11.80 -12.97 -10.22
CA ALA A 30 12.68 -14.15 -10.21
C ALA A 30 12.76 -14.83 -8.83
N LEU A 31 13.22 -16.09 -8.78
CA LEU A 31 13.34 -16.89 -7.55
C LEU A 31 14.14 -16.22 -6.41
N GLN A 32 15.24 -15.54 -6.74
CA GLN A 32 16.09 -14.86 -5.75
C GLN A 32 15.40 -13.68 -5.06
N LYS A 33 14.28 -13.18 -5.61
CA LYS A 33 13.52 -12.06 -5.05
C LYS A 33 12.67 -12.44 -3.84
N LYS A 34 12.57 -13.75 -3.54
CA LYS A 34 11.86 -14.30 -2.38
C LYS A 34 12.25 -13.66 -1.04
N PHE A 35 13.51 -13.29 -0.87
CA PHE A 35 14.06 -12.80 0.40
C PHE A 35 14.06 -11.27 0.54
N MET A 36 13.55 -10.55 -0.47
CA MET A 36 13.42 -9.10 -0.39
C MET A 36 12.25 -8.73 0.53
N HIS A 37 12.37 -7.59 1.21
CA HIS A 37 11.29 -7.05 2.03
C HIS A 37 10.00 -6.88 1.21
N SER A 38 8.86 -7.11 1.87
CA SER A 38 7.55 -7.07 1.23
C SER A 38 6.49 -6.47 2.16
N CYS A 39 5.47 -5.82 1.59
CA CYS A 39 4.37 -5.24 2.36
C CYS A 39 3.64 -6.32 3.17
N ARG A 40 3.46 -7.51 2.58
CA ARG A 40 2.79 -8.61 3.28
C ARG A 40 3.55 -9.03 4.53
N ASP A 41 4.88 -9.09 4.48
CA ASP A 41 5.67 -9.45 5.66
C ASP A 41 5.62 -8.31 6.70
N ASN A 42 5.70 -7.05 6.26
CA ASN A 42 5.53 -5.88 7.14
C ASN A 42 4.18 -5.91 7.87
N TYR A 43 3.09 -6.24 7.15
CA TYR A 43 1.76 -6.37 7.74
C TYR A 43 1.68 -7.47 8.79
N LEU A 44 2.24 -8.65 8.51
CA LEU A 44 2.24 -9.76 9.46
C LEU A 44 3.07 -9.45 10.72
N ILE A 45 4.23 -8.80 10.54
CA ILE A 45 5.07 -8.34 11.65
C ILE A 45 4.30 -7.31 12.49
N ALA A 46 3.71 -6.30 11.87
CA ALA A 46 2.95 -5.26 12.57
C ALA A 46 1.73 -5.82 13.31
N LEU A 47 0.96 -6.74 12.70
CA LEU A 47 -0.15 -7.42 13.36
C LEU A 47 0.31 -8.25 14.57
N GLN A 48 1.43 -8.96 14.44
CA GLN A 48 2.01 -9.71 15.55
C GLN A 48 2.42 -8.78 16.70
N HIS A 49 3.00 -7.61 16.40
CA HIS A 49 3.38 -6.63 17.43
C HIS A 49 2.19 -5.92 18.08
N ALA A 50 1.11 -5.71 17.33
CA ALA A 50 -0.07 -5.02 17.85
C ALA A 50 -0.84 -5.87 18.87
N ASP A 51 -0.79 -7.20 18.75
CA ASP A 51 -1.46 -8.17 19.64
C ASP A 51 -2.96 -7.89 19.84
N VAL A 52 -3.63 -7.46 18.77
CA VAL A 52 -5.05 -7.05 18.78
C VAL A 52 -6.02 -8.20 18.47
N GLY A 53 -5.57 -9.46 18.58
CA GLY A 53 -6.37 -10.65 18.25
C GLY A 53 -6.60 -10.88 16.76
N LEU A 54 -5.97 -10.10 15.88
CA LEU A 54 -5.97 -10.26 14.42
C LEU A 54 -4.69 -10.97 13.96
N GLY A 55 -4.80 -11.79 12.91
CA GLY A 55 -3.67 -12.51 12.34
C GLY A 55 -3.72 -12.61 10.82
N LYS A 56 -2.89 -13.51 10.27
CA LYS A 56 -2.75 -13.70 8.82
C LYS A 56 -4.08 -13.92 8.08
N ARG A 57 -5.04 -14.60 8.70
CA ARG A 57 -6.37 -14.89 8.10
C ARG A 57 -7.23 -13.63 7.94
N ASP A 58 -6.94 -12.60 8.72
CA ASP A 58 -7.70 -11.35 8.79
C ASP A 58 -7.11 -10.30 7.83
N LEU A 59 -6.00 -10.61 7.14
CA LEU A 59 -5.45 -9.78 6.09
C LEU A 59 -6.32 -9.83 4.82
N VAL A 60 -6.87 -8.67 4.47
CA VAL A 60 -7.71 -8.44 3.30
C VAL A 60 -6.95 -7.64 2.22
N PRO A 61 -7.48 -7.50 0.99
CA PRO A 61 -6.90 -6.59 0.00
C PRO A 61 -6.73 -5.17 0.55
N ASN A 62 -5.56 -4.58 0.30
CA ASN A 62 -5.21 -3.24 0.75
C ASN A 62 -5.52 -2.18 -0.31
N ILE A 63 -5.54 -0.92 0.11
CA ILE A 63 -5.43 0.23 -0.78
C ILE A 63 -3.95 0.55 -0.94
N ASN A 64 -3.47 0.63 -2.18
CA ASN A 64 -2.15 1.11 -2.54
C ASN A 64 -2.23 2.62 -2.82
N PHE A 65 -2.11 3.43 -1.78
CA PHE A 65 -2.04 4.89 -1.94
C PHE A 65 -0.82 5.29 -2.78
N PHE A 66 -1.00 6.33 -3.59
CA PHE A 66 -0.01 6.89 -4.52
C PHE A 66 0.46 5.98 -5.67
N MET A 67 -0.01 4.74 -5.73
CA MET A 67 0.38 3.78 -6.76
C MET A 67 -0.45 3.95 -8.03
N ASN A 68 0.21 3.88 -9.19
CA ASN A 68 -0.42 4.02 -10.51
C ASN A 68 -0.44 2.67 -11.24
N VAL A 69 -1.63 2.07 -11.34
CA VAL A 69 -1.86 0.80 -12.04
C VAL A 69 -3.01 1.01 -13.04
N PRO A 70 -2.73 1.53 -14.25
CA PRO A 70 -3.77 1.70 -15.25
C PRO A 70 -4.28 0.34 -15.74
N VAL A 71 -5.59 0.28 -16.02
CA VAL A 71 -6.23 -0.83 -16.70
C VAL A 71 -6.50 -0.41 -18.14
N THR A 72 -6.01 -1.19 -19.10
CA THR A 72 -6.28 -0.96 -20.52
C THR A 72 -7.69 -1.45 -20.89
N ALA A 73 -8.21 -1.03 -22.05
CA ALA A 73 -9.55 -1.42 -22.51
C ALA A 73 -9.72 -2.93 -22.74
N ASP A 74 -8.62 -3.63 -23.05
CA ASP A 74 -8.54 -5.09 -23.17
C ASP A 74 -8.29 -5.81 -21.83
N GLY A 75 -8.20 -5.06 -20.72
CA GLY A 75 -8.09 -5.61 -19.37
C GLY A 75 -6.65 -5.90 -18.91
N ALA A 76 -5.64 -5.45 -19.64
CA ALA A 76 -4.25 -5.55 -19.20
C ALA A 76 -3.96 -4.54 -18.07
N LEU A 77 -3.00 -4.90 -17.22
CA LEU A 77 -2.53 -4.10 -16.09
C LEU A 77 -1.03 -3.86 -16.24
N SER A 78 -0.58 -2.64 -15.99
CA SER A 78 0.84 -2.32 -15.89
C SER A 78 1.16 -1.61 -14.58
N PHE A 79 2.37 -1.82 -14.08
CA PHE A 79 2.92 -1.01 -12.99
C PHE A 79 3.64 0.16 -13.63
N GLU A 80 3.04 1.34 -13.56
CA GLU A 80 3.63 2.56 -14.08
C GLU A 80 4.29 3.36 -12.96
N ASP A 81 5.09 4.35 -13.33
CA ASP A 81 5.64 5.30 -12.37
C ASP A 81 4.52 5.95 -11.54
N GLY A 82 4.82 6.11 -10.25
CA GLY A 82 3.96 6.83 -9.33
C GLY A 82 3.74 8.26 -9.83
N VAL A 83 2.49 8.73 -9.78
CA VAL A 83 2.13 10.10 -10.18
C VAL A 83 2.24 11.09 -9.01
N SER A 84 2.69 10.62 -7.85
CA SER A 84 2.87 11.42 -6.64
C SER A 84 4.23 12.14 -6.61
N GLY A 85 4.35 13.10 -5.69
CA GLY A 85 5.60 13.81 -5.41
C GLY A 85 5.62 14.29 -3.95
N PRO A 86 6.75 14.84 -3.47
CA PRO A 86 6.85 15.35 -2.10
C PRO A 86 5.72 16.33 -1.76
N GLY A 87 5.13 16.19 -0.58
CA GLY A 87 4.02 17.02 -0.10
C GLY A 87 2.64 16.62 -0.62
N LYS A 88 2.53 15.65 -1.53
CA LYS A 88 1.24 15.03 -1.87
C LYS A 88 0.73 14.20 -0.69
N TYR A 89 -0.57 14.29 -0.44
CA TYR A 89 -1.25 13.61 0.64
C TYR A 89 -2.65 13.13 0.24
N VAL A 90 -3.11 12.15 1.01
CA VAL A 90 -4.52 11.72 1.09
C VAL A 90 -4.95 11.92 2.53
N GLU A 91 -6.08 12.58 2.72
CA GLU A 91 -6.68 12.81 4.03
C GLU A 91 -7.97 12.03 4.14
N MET A 92 -8.14 11.35 5.27
CA MET A 92 -9.31 10.54 5.54
C MET A 92 -9.89 10.89 6.90
N ARG A 93 -11.22 11.04 6.95
CA ARG A 93 -11.97 11.10 8.20
C ARG A 93 -12.36 9.69 8.62
N ALA A 94 -12.06 9.31 9.86
CA ALA A 94 -12.59 8.11 10.48
C ALA A 94 -14.06 8.35 10.89
N ASP A 95 -14.98 7.53 10.38
CA ASP A 95 -16.42 7.61 10.72
C ASP A 95 -16.79 6.68 11.88
N MET A 96 -15.79 5.94 12.42
CA MET A 96 -15.86 5.06 13.59
C MET A 96 -14.44 4.78 14.10
N ASP A 97 -14.30 4.12 15.26
CA ASP A 97 -13.01 3.62 15.74
C ASP A 97 -12.43 2.60 14.75
N VAL A 98 -11.16 2.79 14.36
CA VAL A 98 -10.49 1.96 13.37
C VAL A 98 -9.06 1.61 13.79
N TRP A 99 -8.66 0.38 13.48
CA TRP A 99 -7.26 0.00 13.42
C TRP A 99 -6.72 0.26 12.01
N VAL A 100 -5.63 1.02 11.91
CA VAL A 100 -4.99 1.34 10.64
C VAL A 100 -3.67 0.58 10.53
N LEU A 101 -3.56 -0.29 9.51
CA LEU A 101 -2.36 -1.06 9.22
C LEU A 101 -1.69 -0.52 7.96
N ILE A 102 -0.51 0.08 8.12
CA ILE A 102 0.24 0.73 7.03
C ILE A 102 1.60 0.05 6.86
N SER A 103 1.98 -0.15 5.60
CA SER A 103 3.33 -0.53 5.21
C SER A 103 3.84 0.48 4.20
N ASN A 104 4.98 1.11 4.48
CA ASN A 104 5.69 1.88 3.45
C ASN A 104 6.34 0.88 2.47
N CYS A 105 5.86 0.86 1.23
CA CYS A 105 6.16 -0.22 0.28
C CYS A 105 7.66 -0.28 -0.08
N PRO A 106 8.35 -1.41 0.22
CA PRO A 106 9.79 -1.54 -0.04
C PRO A 106 10.10 -2.10 -1.43
N GLN A 107 9.15 -2.09 -2.38
CA GLN A 107 9.30 -2.72 -3.69
C GLN A 107 10.46 -2.08 -4.47
N LEU A 108 11.29 -2.89 -5.12
CA LEU A 108 12.41 -2.43 -5.95
C LEU A 108 12.47 -3.13 -7.31
N ASN A 109 11.48 -3.98 -7.61
CA ASN A 109 11.46 -4.79 -8.82
C ASN A 109 10.54 -4.22 -9.91
N ASN A 110 9.86 -3.11 -9.65
CA ASN A 110 8.99 -2.41 -10.60
C ASN A 110 8.98 -0.89 -10.28
N PRO A 111 8.43 -0.04 -11.16
CA PRO A 111 8.55 1.41 -11.03
C PRO A 111 7.57 2.06 -10.04
N CYS A 112 6.80 1.29 -9.25
CA CYS A 112 5.69 1.85 -8.46
C CYS A 112 6.11 2.90 -7.42
N ASN A 113 7.40 2.95 -7.07
CA ASN A 113 8.03 3.94 -6.20
C ASN A 113 9.32 4.50 -6.80
N ALA A 114 9.41 4.55 -8.13
CA ALA A 114 10.59 4.99 -8.89
C ALA A 114 11.88 4.25 -8.49
N TYR A 115 11.77 3.00 -8.04
CA TYR A 115 12.89 2.16 -7.56
C TYR A 115 13.66 2.76 -6.37
N ASN A 116 13.10 3.78 -5.70
CA ASN A 116 13.72 4.48 -4.59
C ASN A 116 12.66 4.83 -3.53
N PRO A 117 12.26 3.87 -2.67
CA PRO A 117 11.30 4.13 -1.61
C PRO A 117 11.77 5.25 -0.69
N THR A 118 10.93 6.28 -0.51
CA THR A 118 11.17 7.40 0.40
C THR A 118 10.32 7.26 1.67
N PRO A 119 10.68 7.96 2.76
CA PRO A 119 9.82 8.02 3.95
C PRO A 119 8.43 8.56 3.63
N ILE A 120 7.43 8.08 4.38
CA ILE A 120 6.08 8.64 4.43
C ILE A 120 5.81 9.19 5.83
N GLN A 121 4.87 10.14 5.93
CA GLN A 121 4.41 10.67 7.20
C GLN A 121 2.95 10.27 7.42
N LEU A 122 2.64 9.77 8.63
CA LEU A 122 1.28 9.57 9.10
C LEU A 122 1.01 10.60 10.20
N ILE A 123 -0.09 11.34 10.05
CA ILE A 123 -0.55 12.32 11.04
C ILE A 123 -1.97 11.90 11.44
N VAL A 124 -2.25 11.92 12.74
CA VAL A 124 -3.58 11.67 13.32
C VAL A 124 -3.93 12.87 14.19
N TRP A 125 -5.11 13.43 14.00
CA TRP A 125 -5.58 14.59 14.74
C TRP A 125 -7.10 14.55 14.90
N ASP A 126 -7.59 15.20 15.95
CA ASP A 126 -9.02 15.41 16.16
C ASP A 126 -9.52 16.59 15.31
N PRO A 127 -10.78 16.58 14.85
CA PRO A 127 -11.37 17.75 14.21
C PRO A 127 -11.39 18.95 15.17
N ALA A 128 -11.23 20.15 14.59
CA ALA A 128 -11.31 21.41 15.32
C ALA A 128 -12.72 21.71 15.84
#